data_AF-A0A8J7VQA3-F1
#
_entry.id   AF-A0A8J7VQA3-F1
#
_cell.length_a   1.000
_cell.length_b   1.000
_cell.length_c   1.000
_cell.angle_alpha   90.00
_cell.angle_beta   90.00
_cell.angle_gamma   90.00
#
_symmetry.space_group_name_H-M   'P 1'
#
loop_
_entity.id
_entity.type
_entity.pdbx_description
1 polymer ?
#
loop_
_entity_poly.entity_id
_entity_poly.type
_entity_poly.pdbx_seq_one_letter_code
_entity_poly.pdbx_strand_id
1 'polypeptide(L)'
;MTPTAPVHAARATLRSRWNALAERATGLLGHSFLALVGRVAIAAIFFQSGRTKVDGLLTVTEGSYELFRSEYALPLLAPETAAHLAVYAETFLPIALVLGLATRLSAFALLGMTAVIEIFVYPAAWPTHLSWAAILLYLIARGGGRVALDHALGLR
;
A
#
# COMPACT_ATOMS: atom_id res chain seq x y z
N MET A 1 45.64 -20.95 -47.55
CA MET A 1 44.21 -21.29 -47.37
C MET A 1 43.97 -21.50 -45.88
N THR A 2 43.46 -20.50 -45.19
CA THR A 2 43.11 -20.53 -43.76
C THR A 2 41.61 -20.76 -43.64
N PRO A 3 41.12 -21.87 -43.08
CA PRO A 3 39.69 -22.03 -42.81
C PRO A 3 39.33 -21.23 -41.56
N THR A 4 38.57 -20.15 -41.73
CA THR A 4 37.85 -19.48 -40.62
C THR A 4 36.71 -20.40 -40.16
N ALA A 5 36.90 -21.09 -39.05
CA ALA A 5 35.85 -21.87 -38.39
C ALA A 5 34.85 -20.94 -37.66
N PRO A 6 33.56 -21.33 -37.60
CA PRO A 6 32.46 -20.41 -37.38
C PRO A 6 32.35 -19.94 -35.92
N VAL A 7 32.05 -18.66 -35.74
CA VAL A 7 31.54 -18.07 -34.50
C VAL A 7 30.31 -18.87 -34.08
N HIS A 8 30.46 -19.77 -33.11
CA HIS A 8 29.34 -20.50 -32.52
C HIS A 8 28.44 -19.48 -31.82
N ALA A 9 27.30 -19.15 -32.43
CA ALA A 9 26.20 -18.52 -31.73
C ALA A 9 25.83 -19.43 -30.55
N ALA A 10 26.24 -19.05 -29.34
CA ALA A 10 25.97 -19.81 -28.13
C ALA A 10 24.46 -20.03 -28.02
N ARG A 11 24.01 -21.29 -28.07
CA ARG A 11 22.60 -21.63 -27.88
C ARG A 11 22.14 -21.07 -26.54
N ALA A 12 21.15 -20.17 -26.57
CA ALA A 12 20.59 -19.58 -25.36
C ALA A 12 20.12 -20.69 -24.41
N THR A 13 20.80 -20.83 -23.27
CA THR A 13 20.41 -21.76 -22.20
C THR A 13 19.11 -21.30 -21.54
N LEU A 14 18.36 -22.21 -20.89
CA LEU A 14 17.16 -21.86 -20.12
C LEU A 14 17.44 -20.75 -19.10
N ARG A 15 18.61 -20.80 -18.45
CA ARG A 15 19.09 -19.76 -17.53
C ARG A 15 19.27 -18.39 -18.22
N SER A 16 19.85 -18.36 -19.42
CA SER A 16 20.02 -17.09 -20.16
C SER A 16 18.68 -16.47 -20.57
N ARG A 17 17.71 -17.30 -20.97
CA ARG A 17 16.36 -16.85 -21.30
C ARG A 17 15.61 -16.34 -20.07
N TRP A 18 15.73 -17.05 -18.94
CA TRP A 18 15.16 -16.63 -17.67
C TRP A 18 15.72 -15.27 -17.22
N ASN A 19 17.04 -15.10 -17.24
CA ASN A 19 17.68 -13.84 -16.90
C ASN A 19 17.24 -12.70 -17.82
N ALA A 20 17.17 -12.94 -19.14
CA ALA A 20 16.69 -11.94 -20.09
C ALA A 20 15.23 -11.54 -19.83
N LEU A 21 14.37 -12.47 -19.41
CA LEU A 21 13.00 -12.18 -19.01
C LEU A 21 12.95 -11.37 -17.72
N ALA A 22 13.76 -11.72 -16.72
CA ALA A 22 13.86 -10.99 -15.46
C ALA A 22 14.32 -9.54 -15.67
N GLU A 23 15.32 -9.31 -16.53
CA GLU A 23 15.78 -7.95 -16.87
C GLU A 23 14.67 -7.13 -17.55
N ARG A 24 13.93 -7.74 -18.48
CA ARG A 24 12.76 -7.09 -19.10
C ARG A 24 11.70 -6.74 -18.07
N ALA A 25 11.42 -7.65 -17.12
CA ALA A 25 10.48 -7.39 -16.04
C ALA A 25 10.95 -6.23 -15.15
N THR A 26 12.23 -6.17 -14.78
CA THR A 26 12.81 -5.07 -14.00
C THR A 26 12.66 -3.72 -14.72
N GLY A 27 12.86 -3.69 -16.04
CA GLY A 27 12.67 -2.48 -16.83
C GLY A 27 11.22 -1.97 -16.85
N LEU A 28 10.25 -2.88 -16.90
CA LEU A 28 8.82 -2.55 -16.90
C LEU A 28 8.29 -2.22 -15.50
N LEU A 29 8.73 -2.96 -14.49
CA LEU A 29 8.29 -2.87 -13.10
C LEU A 29 9.19 -1.92 -12.29
N GLY A 30 9.54 -0.77 -12.88
CA GLY A 30 10.33 0.24 -12.20
C GLY A 30 9.65 0.78 -10.94
N HIS A 31 10.44 1.42 -10.08
CA HIS A 31 9.97 1.96 -8.79
C HIS A 31 8.68 2.78 -8.90
N SER A 32 8.54 3.65 -9.91
CA SER A 32 7.35 4.49 -10.04
C SER A 32 6.07 3.71 -10.33
N PHE A 33 6.17 2.62 -11.10
CA PHE A 33 5.04 1.74 -11.37
C PHE A 33 4.66 0.97 -10.11
N LEU A 34 5.63 0.35 -9.45
CA LEU A 34 5.40 -0.39 -8.20
C LEU A 34 4.86 0.50 -7.08
N ALA A 35 5.33 1.74 -6.97
CA ALA A 35 4.80 2.71 -6.03
C ALA A 35 3.36 3.09 -6.36
N LEU A 36 3.01 3.33 -7.63
CA LEU A 36 1.62 3.59 -8.01
C LEU A 36 0.70 2.41 -7.68
N VAL A 37 1.11 1.18 -8.05
CA VAL A 37 0.35 -0.04 -7.73
C VAL A 37 0.18 -0.18 -6.21
N GLY A 38 1.26 -0.02 -5.44
CA GLY A 38 1.24 -0.08 -3.99
C GLY A 38 0.29 0.95 -3.37
N ARG A 39 0.35 2.21 -3.84
CA ARG A 39 -0.52 3.30 -3.37
C ARG A 39 -1.99 2.96 -3.62
N VAL A 40 -2.34 2.52 -4.83
CA VAL A 40 -3.73 2.15 -5.17
C VAL A 40 -4.20 0.93 -4.39
N ALA A 41 -3.37 -0.12 -4.32
CA ALA A 41 -3.74 -1.38 -3.66
C ALA A 41 -4.06 -1.16 -2.17
N ILE A 42 -3.16 -0.48 -1.44
CA ILE A 42 -3.39 -0.27 -0.01
C ILE A 42 -4.47 0.78 0.26
N ALA A 43 -4.56 1.82 -0.57
CA ALA A 43 -5.63 2.80 -0.46
C ALA A 43 -7.02 2.16 -0.65
N ALA A 44 -7.16 1.24 -1.62
CA ALA A 44 -8.43 0.57 -1.87
C ALA A 44 -8.92 -0.21 -0.64
N ILE A 45 -8.03 -0.91 0.07
CA ILE A 45 -8.37 -1.68 1.28
C ILE A 45 -8.96 -0.75 2.35
N PHE A 46 -8.23 0.31 2.71
CA PHE A 46 -8.68 1.24 3.76
C PHE A 46 -9.89 2.05 3.33
N PHE A 47 -9.93 2.52 2.07
CA PHE A 47 -11.05 3.32 1.58
C PHE A 47 -12.35 2.51 1.56
N GLN A 48 -12.30 1.28 1.07
CA GLN A 48 -13.47 0.39 1.09
C GLN A 48 -13.91 0.07 2.53
N SER A 49 -12.96 -0.13 3.44
CA SER A 49 -13.24 -0.28 4.88
C SER A 49 -13.91 0.95 5.50
N GLY A 50 -13.48 2.16 5.13
CA GLY A 50 -14.12 3.40 5.60
C GLY A 50 -15.53 3.57 5.04
N ARG A 51 -15.76 3.16 3.79
CA ARG A 51 -17.07 3.25 3.12
C ARG A 51 -18.14 2.38 3.75
N THR A 52 -17.79 1.31 4.47
CA THR A 52 -18.77 0.51 5.22
C THR A 52 -19.18 1.14 6.55
N LYS A 53 -18.45 2.17 7.00
CA LYS A 53 -18.66 2.82 8.30
C LYS A 53 -19.47 4.12 8.25
N VAL A 54 -19.85 4.56 7.06
CA VAL A 54 -20.53 5.84 6.85
C VAL A 54 -21.76 5.74 5.97
N ASP A 55 -22.78 6.51 6.31
CA ASP A 55 -23.89 6.86 5.44
C ASP A 55 -23.59 8.19 4.72
N GLY A 56 -23.89 8.23 3.42
CA GLY A 56 -23.57 9.39 2.59
C GLY A 56 -22.05 9.65 2.53
N LEU A 57 -21.63 10.88 2.81
CA LEU A 57 -20.23 11.27 2.68
C LEU A 57 -19.38 10.85 3.89
N LEU A 58 -19.73 11.32 5.09
CA LEU A 58 -18.90 11.16 6.30
C LEU A 58 -19.71 10.88 7.57
N THR A 59 -21.03 10.71 7.47
CA THR A 59 -21.86 10.48 8.66
C THR A 59 -21.64 9.07 9.16
N VAL A 60 -20.97 8.93 10.31
CA VAL A 60 -20.70 7.63 10.94
C VAL A 60 -22.01 6.92 11.27
N THR A 61 -22.11 5.64 10.91
CA THR A 61 -23.32 4.85 11.17
C THR A 61 -23.40 4.40 12.63
N GLU A 62 -24.61 4.21 13.15
CA GLU A 62 -24.81 3.61 14.49
C GLU A 62 -24.17 2.23 14.61
N GLY A 63 -24.22 1.43 13.54
CA GLY A 63 -23.53 0.14 13.49
C GLY A 63 -22.02 0.26 13.67
N SER A 64 -21.41 1.35 13.20
CA SER A 64 -19.98 1.60 13.40
C SER A 64 -19.66 1.95 14.84
N TYR A 65 -20.46 2.80 15.48
CA TYR A 65 -20.27 3.06 16.92
C TYR A 65 -20.39 1.78 17.74
N GLU A 66 -21.35 0.92 17.40
CA GLU A 66 -21.49 -0.36 18.08
C GLU A 66 -20.30 -1.29 17.86
N LEU A 67 -19.78 -1.40 16.63
CA LEU A 67 -18.53 -2.13 16.35
C LEU A 67 -17.37 -1.62 17.21
N PHE A 68 -17.21 -0.30 17.32
CA PHE A 68 -16.14 0.29 18.15
C PHE A 68 -16.36 0.09 19.65
N ARG A 69 -17.60 -0.11 20.09
CA ARG A 69 -17.97 -0.31 21.50
C ARG A 69 -17.79 -1.76 21.94
N SER A 70 -18.22 -2.72 21.13
CA SER A 70 -18.28 -4.13 21.51
C SER A 70 -17.19 -4.97 20.84
N GLU A 71 -16.99 -4.85 19.52
CA GLU A 71 -16.07 -5.73 18.79
C GLU A 71 -14.62 -5.24 18.78
N TYR A 72 -14.39 -3.96 18.45
CA TYR A 72 -13.03 -3.40 18.38
C TYR A 72 -12.52 -2.97 19.75
N ALA A 73 -13.40 -2.44 20.60
CA ALA A 73 -13.19 -2.13 22.02
C ALA A 73 -11.77 -1.58 22.34
N LEU A 74 -11.35 -0.52 21.65
CA LEU A 74 -9.98 0.00 21.76
C LEU A 74 -9.69 0.51 23.19
N PRO A 75 -8.55 0.12 23.82
CA PRO A 75 -8.32 0.36 25.24
C PRO A 75 -8.05 1.82 25.62
N LEU A 76 -7.62 2.65 24.65
CA LEU A 76 -7.16 4.02 24.91
C LEU A 76 -8.10 5.11 24.38
N LEU A 77 -9.13 4.75 23.63
CA LEU A 77 -10.01 5.70 22.95
C LEU A 77 -11.47 5.37 23.25
N ALA A 78 -12.27 6.40 23.53
CA ALA A 78 -13.72 6.24 23.58
C ALA A 78 -14.24 5.78 22.20
N PRO A 79 -15.24 4.87 22.16
CA PRO A 79 -15.77 4.31 20.90
C PRO A 79 -16.16 5.38 19.89
N GLU A 80 -16.78 6.46 20.35
CA GLU A 80 -17.26 7.56 19.50
C GLU A 80 -16.09 8.29 18.83
N THR A 81 -15.02 8.57 19.59
CA THR A 81 -13.81 9.20 19.06
C THR A 81 -13.07 8.26 18.11
N ALA A 82 -12.96 6.98 18.47
CA ALA A 82 -12.28 5.98 17.65
C ALA A 82 -12.98 5.78 16.30
N ALA A 83 -14.31 5.72 16.28
CA ALA A 83 -15.10 5.56 15.07
C ALA A 83 -14.90 6.73 14.09
N HIS A 84 -14.92 7.98 14.58
CA HIS A 84 -14.66 9.15 13.75
C HIS A 84 -13.22 9.18 13.24
N LEU A 85 -12.23 8.92 14.11
CA LEU A 85 -10.82 8.90 13.71
C LEU A 85 -10.58 7.85 12.62
N ALA A 86 -11.16 6.66 12.76
CA ALA A 86 -11.07 5.60 11.77
C ALA A 86 -11.70 6.04 10.44
N VAL A 87 -12.93 6.57 10.45
CA VAL A 87 -13.61 7.05 9.23
C VAL A 87 -12.81 8.13 8.51
N TYR A 88 -12.29 9.12 9.25
CA TYR A 88 -11.49 10.18 8.65
C TYR A 88 -10.17 9.65 8.10
N ALA A 89 -9.46 8.81 8.85
CA ALA A 89 -8.22 8.19 8.39
C ALA A 89 -8.45 7.32 7.14
N GLU A 90 -9.46 6.45 7.16
CA GLU A 90 -9.84 5.56 6.07
C GLU A 90 -10.41 6.29 4.84
N THR A 91 -10.86 7.53 4.99
CA THR A 91 -11.32 8.34 3.85
C THR A 91 -10.18 9.16 3.26
N PHE A 92 -9.53 9.98 4.07
CA PHE A 92 -8.61 11.00 3.58
C PHE A 92 -7.21 10.48 3.30
N LEU A 93 -6.67 9.57 4.12
CA LEU A 93 -5.32 9.05 3.90
C LEU A 93 -5.23 8.21 2.62
N PRO A 94 -6.19 7.34 2.29
CA PRO A 94 -6.21 6.64 1.01
C PRO A 94 -6.28 7.58 -0.20
N ILE A 95 -7.11 8.62 -0.15
CA ILE A 95 -7.20 9.61 -1.24
C ILE A 95 -5.85 10.33 -1.40
N ALA A 96 -5.28 10.85 -0.31
CA ALA A 96 -3.97 11.49 -0.35
C ALA A 96 -2.89 10.55 -0.92
N LEU A 97 -2.91 9.28 -0.50
CA LEU A 97 -1.95 8.29 -0.95
C LEU A 97 -2.10 7.98 -2.46
N VAL A 98 -3.31 7.85 -2.98
CA VAL A 98 -3.55 7.64 -4.43
C VAL A 98 -3.11 8.84 -5.25
N LEU A 99 -3.34 10.06 -4.77
CA LEU A 99 -2.80 11.27 -5.41
C LEU A 99 -1.28 11.34 -5.26
N GLY A 100 -0.71 10.62 -4.29
CA GLY A 100 0.71 10.68 -3.96
C GLY A 100 1.06 12.02 -3.33
N LEU A 101 0.18 12.52 -2.47
CA LEU A 101 0.36 13.72 -1.66
C LEU A 101 0.83 13.31 -0.27
N ALA A 102 1.98 13.85 0.16
CA ALA A 102 2.65 13.49 1.41
C ALA A 102 2.78 11.97 1.59
N THR A 103 3.17 11.25 0.53
CA THR A 103 3.10 9.78 0.42
C THR A 103 3.70 9.07 1.63
N ARG A 104 4.88 9.51 2.09
CA ARG A 104 5.55 8.89 3.25
C ARG A 104 4.74 9.06 4.53
N LEU A 105 4.18 10.26 4.75
CA LEU A 105 3.37 10.56 5.92
C LEU A 105 2.05 9.79 5.87
N SER A 106 1.36 9.76 4.73
CA SER A 106 0.13 8.99 4.56
C SER A 106 0.36 7.50 4.76
N ALA A 107 1.44 6.94 4.19
CA ALA A 107 1.80 5.54 4.37
C ALA A 107 2.19 5.24 5.83
N PHE A 108 2.89 6.14 6.51
CA PHE A 108 3.23 5.99 7.94
C PHE A 108 1.98 6.03 8.82
N ALA A 109 1.04 6.95 8.58
CA ALA A 109 -0.21 7.02 9.32
C ALA A 109 -1.07 5.76 9.13
N LEU A 110 -1.17 5.25 7.89
CA LEU A 110 -1.85 3.99 7.60
C LEU A 110 -1.14 2.79 8.22
N LEU A 111 0.20 2.81 8.31
CA LEU A 111 0.95 1.76 9.02
C LEU A 111 0.65 1.77 10.52
N GLY A 112 0.53 2.96 11.12
CA GLY A 112 0.07 3.11 12.51
C GLY A 112 -1.32 2.53 12.71
N MET A 113 -2.25 2.80 11.77
CA MET A 113 -3.59 2.21 11.80
C MET A 113 -3.54 0.68 11.65
N THR A 114 -2.74 0.14 10.71
CA THR A 114 -2.51 -1.31 10.59
C THR A 114 -2.02 -1.92 11.90
N ALA A 115 -1.10 -1.25 12.60
CA ALA A 115 -0.59 -1.74 13.88
C ALA A 115 -1.68 -1.74 14.96
N VAL A 116 -2.54 -0.72 15.02
CA VAL A 116 -3.69 -0.70 15.94
C VAL A 116 -4.65 -1.85 15.65
N ILE A 117 -4.97 -2.10 14.36
CA ILE A 117 -5.86 -3.19 13.96
C ILE A 117 -5.26 -4.55 14.33
N GLU A 118 -3.98 -4.78 14.03
CA GLU A 118 -3.29 -6.04 14.35
C GLU A 118 -3.24 -6.29 15.87
N ILE A 119 -2.85 -5.29 16.65
CA ILE A 119 -2.61 -5.47 18.09
C ILE A 119 -3.92 -5.58 18.88
N PHE A 120 -4.93 -4.77 18.53
CA PHE A 120 -6.11 -4.61 19.38
C PHE A 120 -7.40 -5.20 18.78
N VAL A 121 -7.47 -5.43 17.47
CA VAL A 121 -8.74 -5.79 16.80
C VAL A 121 -8.71 -7.22 16.25
N TYR A 122 -7.77 -7.53 15.35
CA TYR A 122 -7.71 -8.82 14.66
C TYR A 122 -6.29 -9.43 14.67
N PRO A 123 -5.76 -9.86 15.83
CA PRO A 123 -4.39 -10.39 15.95
C PRO A 123 -4.18 -11.72 15.22
N ALA A 124 -5.25 -12.47 14.94
CA ALA A 124 -5.17 -13.69 14.15
C ALA A 124 -4.96 -13.42 12.65
N ALA A 125 -5.17 -12.17 12.19
CA ALA A 125 -5.05 -11.76 10.80
C ALA A 125 -3.63 -11.28 10.42
N TRP A 126 -2.62 -11.64 11.20
CA TRP A 126 -1.22 -11.21 11.00
C TRP A 126 -0.68 -11.39 9.56
N PRO A 127 -0.99 -12.45 8.78
CA PRO A 127 -0.46 -12.56 7.42
C PRO A 127 -1.01 -11.46 6.50
N THR A 128 -2.29 -11.14 6.70
CA THR A 128 -2.99 -10.07 5.98
C THR A 128 -2.38 -8.72 6.33
N HIS A 129 -2.25 -8.41 7.62
CA HIS A 129 -1.69 -7.12 8.06
C HIS A 129 -0.21 -6.98 7.73
N LEU A 130 0.57 -8.08 7.74
CA LEU A 130 1.95 -8.08 7.28
C LEU A 130 2.04 -7.74 5.78
N SER A 131 1.13 -8.25 4.96
CA SER A 131 1.09 -7.92 3.53
C SER A 131 0.82 -6.43 3.28
N TRP A 132 -0.04 -5.83 4.10
CA TRP A 132 -0.32 -4.39 4.08
C TRP A 132 0.91 -3.59 4.52
N ALA A 133 1.51 -3.99 5.64
CA ALA A 133 2.71 -3.38 6.19
C ALA A 133 3.88 -3.41 5.21
N ALA A 134 4.07 -4.50 4.46
CA ALA A 134 5.11 -4.60 3.45
C ALA A 134 4.98 -3.52 2.35
N ILE A 135 3.76 -3.28 1.87
CA ILE A 135 3.47 -2.22 0.88
C ILE A 135 3.71 -0.83 1.50
N LEU A 136 3.22 -0.61 2.72
CA LEU A 136 3.35 0.68 3.42
C LEU A 136 4.82 1.00 3.72
N LEU A 137 5.59 0.05 4.23
CA LEU A 137 7.03 0.18 4.48
C LEU A 137 7.81 0.47 3.20
N TYR A 138 7.45 -0.18 2.09
CA TYR A 138 8.02 0.13 0.78
C TYR A 138 7.78 1.60 0.39
N LEU A 139 6.55 2.09 0.54
CA LEU A 139 6.20 3.48 0.23
C LEU A 139 6.87 4.48 1.17
N ILE A 140 6.99 4.15 2.46
CA ILE A 140 7.72 4.97 3.44
C ILE A 140 9.21 5.08 3.06
N ALA A 141 9.82 3.95 2.67
CA ALA A 141 11.25 3.91 2.36
C ALA A 141 11.57 4.57 1.01
N ARG A 142 10.75 4.32 -0.01
CA ARG A 142 11.05 4.67 -1.41
C ARG A 142 10.26 5.86 -1.95
N GLY A 143 9.18 6.30 -1.28
CA GLY A 143 8.32 7.38 -1.74
C GLY A 143 7.29 6.96 -2.79
N GLY A 144 6.55 7.94 -3.33
CA GLY A 144 5.40 7.71 -4.23
C GLY A 144 5.72 7.54 -5.72
N GLY A 145 6.99 7.67 -6.10
CA GLY A 145 7.44 7.62 -7.50
C GLY A 145 7.10 8.89 -8.31
N ARG A 146 7.41 8.88 -9.61
CA ARG A 146 7.32 10.06 -10.48
C ARG A 146 5.90 10.55 -10.79
N VAL A 147 4.89 9.69 -10.59
CA VAL A 147 3.47 9.99 -10.84
C VAL A 147 2.80 10.62 -9.60
N ALA A 148 3.47 10.59 -8.44
CA ALA A 148 2.96 11.21 -7.23
C ALA A 148 3.02 12.75 -7.31
N LEU A 149 2.03 13.43 -6.74
CA LEU A 149 2.06 14.89 -6.59
C LEU A 149 3.29 15.36 -5.82
N ASP A 150 3.79 14.57 -4.87
CA ASP A 150 5.06 14.83 -4.18
C ASP A 150 6.21 15.13 -5.16
N HIS A 151 6.29 14.38 -6.26
CA HIS A 151 7.33 14.58 -7.26
C HIS A 151 7.18 15.92 -7.99
N ALA A 152 5.94 16.30 -8.32
CA ALA A 152 5.64 17.59 -8.94
C ALA A 152 5.90 18.77 -7.98
N LEU A 153 5.74 18.55 -6.67
CA LEU A 153 5.96 19.54 -5.61
C LEU A 153 7.40 19.54 -5.05
N GLY A 154 8.27 18.64 -5.52
CA GLY A 154 9.64 18.51 -5.00
C GLY A 154 9.75 17.92 -3.59
N LEU A 155 8.67 17.32 -3.08
CA LEU A 155 8.64 16.61 -1.79
C LEU A 155 9.28 15.22 -1.94
N ARG A 156 9.94 14.76 -0.88
CA ARG A 156 10.68 13.48 -0.86
C ARG A 156 10.07 12.43 0.02
#